data_AF-A0A955TSW2-F1
#
_entry.id   AF-A0A955TSW2-F1
#
_cell.length_a   1.000
_cell.length_b   1.000
_cell.length_c   1.000
_cell.angle_alpha   90.00
_cell.angle_beta   90.00
_cell.angle_gamma   90.00
#
_symmetry.space_group_name_H-M   'P 1'
#
loop_
_entity.id
_entity.type
_entity.pdbx_description
1 polymer ?
#
loop_
_entity_poly.entity_id
_entity_poly.type
_entity_poly.pdbx_seq_one_letter_code
_entity_poly.pdbx_strand_id
1 'polypeptide(L)' 'MAEKILVTHADNFDTQVWERGKAMLALRPDRVAMQDATAQMAMLQFMQA' A
#
# COMPACT_ATOMS: atom_id res chain seq x y z
N MET A 1 9.03 14.71 5.03
CA MET A 1 8.76 13.56 5.93
C MET A 1 8.05 12.44 5.19
N ALA A 2 6.90 12.71 4.55
CA ALA A 2 6.13 11.69 3.81
C ALA A 2 6.94 10.90 2.77
N GLU A 3 7.74 11.56 1.93
CA GLU A 3 8.57 10.86 0.93
C GLU A 3 9.56 9.87 1.55
N LYS A 4 10.15 10.21 2.70
CA LYS A 4 11.04 9.29 3.43
C LYS A 4 10.28 8.06 3.92
N ILE A 5 9.07 8.25 4.44
CA ILE A 5 8.22 7.13 4.87
C ILE A 5 7.88 6.23 3.68
N LEU A 6 7.47 6.80 2.54
CA LEU A 6 7.15 6.02 1.33
C LEU A 6 8.36 5.24 0.81
N VAL A 7 9.53 5.88 0.78
CA VAL A 7 10.78 5.25 0.35
C VAL A 7 11.19 4.11 1.28
N THR A 8 11.07 4.29 2.61
CA THR A 8 11.41 3.25 3.59
C THR A 8 10.51 2.01 3.48
N HIS A 9 9.27 2.15 3.00
CA HIS A 9 8.34 1.02 2.84
C HIS A 9 8.19 0.55 1.38
N ALA A 10 9.12 0.93 0.50
CA ALA A 10 9.11 0.45 -0.89
C ALA A 10 9.37 -1.07 -0.94
N ASP A 11 8.64 -1.78 -1.82
CA ASP A 11 8.83 -3.22 -2.02
C ASP A 11 10.21 -3.52 -2.64
N ASN A 12 10.58 -2.76 -3.68
CA ASN A 12 11.92 -2.72 -4.26
C ASN A 12 12.27 -1.28 -4.65
N PHE A 13 13.27 -0.69 -3.99
CA PHE A 13 13.66 0.69 -4.22
C PHE A 13 14.33 0.91 -5.58
N ASP A 14 15.21 -0.02 -5.99
CA ASP A 14 16.12 0.15 -7.14
C ASP A 14 15.41 -0.04 -8.48
N THR A 15 14.41 -0.92 -8.54
CA THR A 15 13.69 -1.24 -9.79
C THR A 15 12.47 -0.34 -10.02
N GLN A 16 12.08 0.45 -9.03
CA GLN A 16 10.87 1.27 -9.08
C GLN A 16 11.15 2.64 -9.72
N VAL A 17 10.19 3.11 -10.53
CA VAL A 17 10.25 4.46 -11.11
C VAL A 17 9.78 5.47 -10.07
N TRP A 18 10.60 6.49 -9.80
CA TRP A 18 10.32 7.55 -8.85
C TRP A 18 10.01 8.86 -9.58
N GLU A 19 8.73 9.18 -9.75
CA GLU A 19 8.29 10.47 -10.31
C GLU A 19 7.09 11.00 -9.53
N ARG A 20 7.26 12.18 -8.93
CA ARG A 20 6.24 12.76 -8.05
C ARG A 20 4.96 13.07 -8.83
N GLY A 21 3.83 12.58 -8.30
CA GLY A 21 2.50 12.79 -8.89
C GLY A 21 2.20 11.93 -10.12
N LYS A 22 3.11 11.03 -10.51
CA LYS A 22 2.94 10.13 -11.67
C LYS A 22 3.25 8.68 -11.36
N ALA A 23 4.23 8.42 -10.51
CA ALA A 23 4.62 7.06 -10.15
C ALA A 23 3.55 6.37 -9.30
N MET A 24 3.21 5.14 -9.67
CA MET A 24 2.46 4.20 -8.84
C MET A 24 3.46 3.29 -8.12
N LEU A 25 3.53 3.42 -6.80
CA LEU A 25 4.55 2.77 -5.99
C LEU A 25 4.02 1.45 -5.43
N ALA A 26 4.79 0.37 -5.59
CA ALA A 26 4.63 -0.85 -4.82
C ALA A 26 5.22 -0.62 -3.42
N LEU A 27 4.37 -0.73 -2.40
CA LEU A 27 4.70 -0.50 -1.00
C LEU A 27 4.36 -1.74 -0.17
N ARG A 28 5.03 -1.87 0.98
CA ARG A 28 4.74 -2.87 2.01
C ARG A 28 4.16 -2.18 3.25
N PRO A 29 2.82 -2.08 3.37
CA PRO A 29 2.21 -1.54 4.58
C PRO A 29 2.46 -2.46 5.77
N ASP A 30 2.80 -1.89 6.93
CA ASP A 30 3.04 -2.70 8.13
C ASP A 30 1.74 -3.26 8.74
N ARG A 31 0.64 -2.51 8.60
CA ARG A 31 -0.65 -2.82 9.24
C ARG A 31 -1.82 -2.34 8.38
N VAL A 32 -2.93 -3.07 8.47
CA VAL A 32 -4.21 -2.71 7.87
C VAL A 32 -5.26 -2.67 8.98
N ALA A 33 -6.02 -1.58 9.05
CA ALA A 33 -7.18 -1.45 9.93
C ALA A 33 -8.41 -1.15 9.07
N MET A 34 -9.53 -1.82 9.37
CA MET A 34 -10.79 -1.66 8.64
C MET A 34 -11.90 -1.24 9.60
N GLN A 35 -12.83 -0.43 9.11
CA GLN A 35 -14.02 0.00 9.86
C GLN A 35 -15.19 -0.92 9.50
N ASP A 36 -16.15 -1.13 10.41
CA ASP A 36 -17.24 -2.10 10.23
C ASP A 36 -17.97 -1.96 8.88
N ALA A 37 -18.19 -0.73 8.42
CA ALA A 37 -18.88 -0.43 7.16
C ALA A 37 -18.11 -0.88 5.89
N THR A 38 -16.79 -1.06 5.96
CA THR A 38 -15.94 -1.45 4.82
C THR A 38 -15.26 -2.81 5.02
N ALA A 39 -15.16 -3.27 6.27
CA ALA A 39 -14.52 -4.55 6.63
C ALA A 39 -15.26 -5.75 6.05
N GLN A 40 -16.59 -5.72 6.01
CA GLN A 40 -17.39 -6.86 5.56
C GLN A 40 -17.08 -7.25 4.10
N MET A 41 -17.11 -6.28 3.19
CA MET A 41 -16.80 -6.53 1.78
C MET A 41 -15.33 -6.89 1.57
N ALA A 42 -14.41 -6.26 2.29
CA ALA A 42 -12.98 -6.57 2.20
C ALA A 42 -12.68 -8.02 2.66
N MET A 43 -13.30 -8.50 3.74
CA MET A 43 -13.15 -9.88 4.20
C MET A 43 -13.75 -10.89 3.21
N LEU A 44 -14.91 -10.58 2.61
CA LEU A 44 -15.53 -11.45 1.60
C LEU A 44 -14.62 -11.63 0.38
N GLN A 45 -14.01 -10.54 -0.10
CA GLN A 45 -13.04 -10.60 -1.20
C GLN A 45 -11.80 -11.41 -0.82
N PHE A 46 -11.30 -11.25 0.42
CA PHE A 46 -10.13 -12.00 0.89
C PHE A 46 -10.38 -13.51 0.98
N MET A 47 -11.56 -13.94 1.43
CA MET A 47 -11.89 -15.37 1.53
C MET A 47 -12.13 -16.06 0.18
N GLN A 48 -12.41 -15.30 -0.88
CA GLN A 48 -12.66 -15.81 -2.24
C GLN A 48 -11.44 -15.70 -3.16
N ALA A 49 -10.34 -15.12 -2.67
CA ALA A 49 -9.08 -14.93 -3.40
C ALA A 49 -8.22 -16.20 -3.45
#